data_AF-A0A1C4T6K3-F1
#
_entry.id   AF-A0A1C4T6K3-F1
#
_cell.length_a   1.000
_cell.length_b   1.000
_cell.length_c   1.000
_cell.angle_alpha   90.00
_cell.angle_beta   90.00
_cell.angle_gamma   90.00
#
_symmetry.space_group_name_H-M   'P 1'
#
loop_
_entity.id
_entity.type
_entity.pdbx_description
1 polymer ?
#
loop_
_entity_poly.entity_id
_entity_poly.type
_entity_poly.pdbx_seq_one_letter_code
_entity_poly.pdbx_strand_id
1 'polypeptide(L)'
;MTRSLRTGAIAVAALAASFALTACGSDDAKKDSGADAPASATPGAGGGEGSGESGGGSVDAAALEGTWVGLTDGKNVTVSIAARKVALVADKSVCQGDVKDMGGEPMLALKCTDGGTERTMGAIDSVDGSKLVVSWDGGAKDTLAKAEAGKLPSGMPSLPDLGDLPEVPAP
;
A
#
# COMPACT_ATOMS: atom_id res chain seq x y z
N MET A 1 15.50 18.95 -50.22
CA MET A 1 16.61 18.35 -51.00
C MET A 1 17.30 17.31 -50.13
N THR A 2 17.33 16.07 -50.63
CA THR A 2 18.24 14.94 -50.30
C THR A 2 18.40 14.52 -48.82
N ARG A 3 17.66 13.53 -48.33
CA ARG A 3 17.94 12.05 -48.34
C ARG A 3 19.22 11.66 -47.58
N SER A 4 19.03 10.97 -46.45
CA SER A 4 20.00 10.02 -45.89
C SER A 4 19.29 8.70 -45.56
N LEU A 5 19.42 7.75 -46.49
CA LEU A 5 19.07 6.34 -46.35
C LEU A 5 20.30 5.58 -45.85
N ARG A 6 20.19 4.84 -44.73
CA ARG A 6 21.01 3.65 -44.38
C ARG A 6 20.15 2.81 -43.41
N THR A 7 19.31 1.90 -43.88
CA THR A 7 19.61 0.48 -44.16
C THR A 7 20.60 -0.15 -43.18
N GLY A 8 20.06 -0.88 -42.19
CA GLY A 8 20.79 -1.79 -41.32
C GLY A 8 19.82 -2.85 -40.80
N ALA A 9 19.74 -3.98 -41.50
CA ALA A 9 18.97 -5.15 -41.10
C ALA A 9 19.88 -6.08 -40.30
N ILE A 10 19.53 -6.44 -39.06
CA ILE A 10 20.15 -7.58 -38.35
C ILE A 10 19.10 -8.31 -37.49
N ALA A 11 18.82 -9.55 -37.95
CA ALA A 11 18.38 -10.79 -37.33
C ALA A 11 17.62 -10.79 -35.97
N VAL A 12 16.41 -11.37 -36.01
CA VAL A 12 15.67 -11.93 -34.87
C VAL A 12 16.31 -13.27 -34.50
N ALA A 13 16.88 -13.37 -33.31
CA ALA A 13 17.25 -14.64 -32.69
C ALA A 13 16.22 -14.97 -31.60
N ALA A 14 15.29 -15.87 -31.89
CA ALA A 14 14.40 -16.47 -30.90
C ALA A 14 15.15 -17.58 -30.16
N LEU A 15 15.41 -17.39 -28.87
CA LEU A 15 15.90 -18.44 -27.97
C LEU A 15 14.79 -18.75 -26.97
N ALA A 16 14.07 -19.84 -27.25
CA ALA A 16 13.21 -20.49 -26.27
C ALA A 16 14.10 -21.31 -25.32
N ALA A 17 14.08 -20.97 -24.04
CA ALA A 17 14.67 -21.78 -22.98
C ALA A 17 13.62 -21.96 -21.88
N SER A 18 12.82 -23.00 -22.01
CA SER A 18 12.02 -23.58 -20.93
C SER A 18 12.96 -24.25 -19.94
N PHE A 19 13.15 -23.66 -18.76
CA PHE A 19 13.78 -24.31 -17.61
C PHE A 19 12.71 -24.75 -16.61
N ALA A 20 12.81 -26.02 -16.25
CA ALA A 20 11.89 -26.77 -15.42
C ALA A 20 11.89 -26.31 -13.96
N LEU A 21 10.72 -26.36 -13.32
CA LEU A 21 10.54 -26.25 -11.87
C LEU A 21 11.08 -27.50 -11.17
N THR A 22 12.24 -27.38 -10.53
CA THR A 22 12.75 -28.25 -9.45
C THR A 22 13.73 -27.37 -8.65
N ALA A 23 13.71 -27.19 -7.34
CA ALA A 23 13.25 -28.06 -6.27
C ALA A 23 12.89 -27.23 -5.02
N CYS A 24 11.84 -27.68 -4.35
CA CYS A 24 11.62 -27.48 -2.91
C CYS A 24 12.79 -28.15 -2.18
N GLY A 25 13.64 -27.35 -1.53
CA GLY A 25 14.78 -27.83 -0.75
C GLY A 25 14.52 -27.63 0.73
N SER A 26 13.87 -28.62 1.35
CA SER A 26 13.98 -28.92 2.77
C SER A 26 15.07 -29.97 2.90
N ASP A 27 16.11 -29.73 3.72
CA ASP A 27 16.58 -30.72 4.69
C ASP A 27 17.63 -30.13 5.64
N ASP A 28 17.56 -30.66 6.85
CA ASP A 28 18.16 -30.28 8.10
C ASP A 28 19.65 -30.65 8.21
N ALA A 29 20.40 -29.87 8.99
CA ALA A 29 21.70 -30.30 9.52
C ALA A 29 21.77 -30.00 11.03
N LYS A 30 21.57 -31.07 11.80
CA LYS A 30 21.71 -31.20 13.26
C LYS A 30 23.15 -31.47 13.67
N LYS A 31 23.68 -30.76 14.69
CA LYS A 31 24.63 -31.22 15.74
C LYS A 31 25.06 -30.03 16.62
N ASP A 32 25.25 -30.07 17.93
CA ASP A 32 24.97 -31.01 19.03
C ASP A 32 25.02 -30.19 20.34
N SER A 33 24.20 -30.61 21.31
CA SER A 33 24.46 -30.77 22.75
C SER A 33 25.33 -29.78 23.56
N GLY A 34 24.73 -29.20 24.61
CA GLY A 34 25.41 -28.69 25.81
C GLY A 34 24.38 -28.26 26.87
N ALA A 35 24.45 -28.86 28.06
CA ALA A 35 23.39 -28.95 29.07
C ALA A 35 23.37 -27.85 30.15
N ASP A 36 22.26 -27.87 30.90
CA ASP A 36 22.04 -27.47 32.31
C ASP A 36 21.56 -26.05 32.70
N ALA A 37 20.25 -26.05 33.01
CA ALA A 37 19.61 -25.60 34.26
C ALA A 37 19.21 -24.12 34.48
N PRO A 38 18.09 -23.88 35.22
CA PRO A 38 17.26 -22.69 35.08
C PRO A 38 17.49 -21.63 36.15
N ALA A 39 17.27 -20.36 35.82
CA ALA A 39 17.12 -19.28 36.78
C ALA A 39 15.91 -18.42 36.42
N SER A 40 14.82 -18.62 37.16
CA SER A 40 13.73 -17.67 37.28
C SER A 40 14.25 -16.35 37.84
N ALA A 41 13.96 -15.25 37.16
CA ALA A 41 14.04 -13.91 37.72
C ALA A 41 12.91 -13.05 37.15
N THR A 42 11.86 -12.88 37.95
CA THR A 42 10.89 -11.81 37.80
C THR A 42 11.52 -10.51 38.29
N PRO A 43 11.37 -9.40 37.56
CA PRO A 43 11.06 -8.11 38.16
C PRO A 43 9.78 -7.59 37.49
N GLY A 44 8.76 -7.13 38.20
CA GLY A 44 8.80 -6.17 39.29
C GLY A 44 7.95 -5.00 38.84
N ALA A 45 6.78 -4.81 39.47
CA ALA A 45 5.91 -3.69 39.21
C ALA A 45 6.64 -2.37 39.49
N GLY A 46 6.60 -1.44 38.55
CA GLY A 46 7.14 -0.10 38.70
C GLY A 46 6.60 0.84 37.63
N GLY A 47 5.72 1.76 38.05
CA GLY A 47 5.45 3.08 37.45
C GLY A 47 5.29 3.16 35.93
N GLY A 48 4.06 3.00 35.43
CA GLY A 48 3.70 3.48 34.10
C GLY A 48 3.33 4.96 34.15
N GLU A 49 4.33 5.83 34.31
CA GLU A 49 4.18 7.24 33.97
C GLU A 49 3.92 7.31 32.46
N GLY A 50 2.78 7.89 32.09
CA GLY A 50 2.40 8.09 30.70
C GLY A 50 3.40 9.00 30.01
N SER A 51 4.28 8.40 29.22
CA SER A 51 4.97 9.09 28.15
C SER A 51 4.42 8.51 26.85
N GLY A 52 3.67 9.35 26.14
CA GLY A 52 3.25 9.09 24.78
C GLY A 52 4.51 8.97 23.92
N GLU A 53 4.98 7.74 23.76
CA GLU A 53 5.98 7.42 22.77
C GLU A 53 5.24 7.33 21.43
N SER A 54 5.22 8.45 20.70
CA SER A 54 5.03 8.40 19.25
C SER A 54 6.23 7.63 18.70
N GLY A 55 6.11 6.31 18.69
CA GLY A 55 7.13 5.41 18.19
C GLY A 55 7.35 5.70 16.71
N GLY A 56 8.46 6.38 16.40
CA GLY A 56 9.08 6.41 15.09
C GLY A 56 9.60 5.02 14.75
N GLY A 57 8.68 4.08 14.53
CA GLY A 57 8.96 2.82 13.88
C GLY A 57 8.85 3.04 12.39
N SER A 58 9.87 2.65 11.63
CA SER A 58 9.82 2.62 10.17
C SER A 58 8.56 1.89 9.72
N VAL A 59 7.70 2.56 8.95
CA VAL A 59 6.48 1.95 8.43
C VAL A 59 6.87 0.85 7.43
N ASP A 60 6.39 -0.37 7.65
CA ASP A 60 6.53 -1.42 6.65
C ASP A 60 5.60 -1.14 5.46
N ALA A 61 6.16 -1.09 4.25
CA ALA A 61 5.39 -0.92 3.03
C ALA A 61 4.32 -2.01 2.85
N ALA A 62 4.52 -3.22 3.39
CA ALA A 62 3.51 -4.27 3.35
C ALA A 62 2.25 -3.92 4.17
N ALA A 63 2.36 -3.09 5.21
CA ALA A 63 1.22 -2.65 6.01
C ALA A 63 0.27 -1.73 5.21
N LEU A 64 0.74 -1.13 4.11
CA LEU A 64 -0.05 -0.26 3.25
C LEU A 64 -0.98 -1.02 2.30
N GLU A 65 -0.77 -2.33 2.12
CA GLU A 65 -1.54 -3.14 1.16
C GLU A 65 -3.04 -3.16 1.50
N GLY A 66 -3.86 -2.86 0.48
CA GLY A 66 -5.31 -2.79 0.60
C GLY A 66 -5.93 -1.62 -0.14
N THR A 67 -7.26 -1.51 -0.01
CA THR A 67 -8.01 -0.33 -0.46
C THR A 67 -8.39 0.50 0.76
N TRP A 68 -8.17 1.79 0.68
CA TRP A 68 -8.38 2.77 1.74
C TRP A 68 -9.34 3.84 1.23
N VAL A 69 -10.35 4.15 2.03
CA VAL A 69 -11.47 5.00 1.61
C VAL A 69 -11.83 5.97 2.72
N GLY A 70 -12.22 7.18 2.35
CA GLY A 70 -12.60 8.20 3.31
C GLY A 70 -13.10 9.46 2.64
N LEU A 71 -13.25 10.50 3.45
CA LEU A 71 -13.58 11.84 3.01
C LEU A 71 -12.47 12.80 3.39
N THR A 72 -12.09 13.67 2.47
CA THR A 72 -11.25 14.84 2.73
C THR A 72 -12.00 16.07 2.24
N ASP A 73 -12.21 17.04 3.12
CA ASP A 73 -13.05 18.22 2.86
C ASP A 73 -14.45 17.87 2.30
N GLY A 74 -15.03 16.79 2.80
CA GLY A 74 -16.34 16.27 2.38
C GLY A 74 -16.36 15.58 1.02
N LYS A 75 -15.21 15.39 0.36
CA LYS A 75 -15.08 14.71 -0.93
C LYS A 75 -14.51 13.31 -0.77
N ASN A 76 -15.01 12.36 -1.54
CA ASN A 76 -14.52 10.99 -1.55
C ASN A 76 -13.04 10.93 -1.98
N VAL A 77 -12.26 10.18 -1.20
CA VAL A 77 -10.90 9.79 -1.53
C VAL A 77 -10.81 8.27 -1.43
N THR A 78 -10.27 7.65 -2.47
CA THR A 78 -9.97 6.21 -2.51
C THR A 78 -8.52 6.02 -2.91
N VAL A 79 -7.78 5.23 -2.14
CA VAL A 79 -6.40 4.84 -2.40
C VAL A 79 -6.32 3.32 -2.40
N SER A 80 -5.95 2.71 -3.52
CA SER A 80 -5.71 1.28 -3.64
C SER A 80 -4.22 1.02 -3.77
N ILE A 81 -3.69 0.15 -2.91
CA ILE A 81 -2.28 -0.21 -2.87
C ILE A 81 -2.18 -1.73 -3.01
N ALA A 82 -1.48 -2.18 -4.05
CA ALA A 82 -1.28 -3.59 -4.33
C ALA A 82 0.12 -3.82 -4.93
N ALA A 83 0.91 -4.70 -4.32
CA ALA A 83 2.28 -4.99 -4.75
C ALA A 83 3.12 -3.72 -4.98
N ARG A 84 3.03 -2.77 -4.04
CA ARG A 84 3.63 -1.41 -4.12
C ARG A 84 3.16 -0.53 -5.28
N LYS A 85 2.16 -0.93 -6.07
CA LYS A 85 1.47 -0.06 -7.02
C LYS A 85 0.36 0.68 -6.31
N VAL A 86 0.15 1.94 -6.70
CA VAL A 86 -0.82 2.82 -6.07
C VAL A 86 -1.74 3.39 -7.14
N ALA A 87 -3.04 3.33 -6.89
CA ALA A 87 -4.05 4.06 -7.64
C ALA A 87 -4.85 4.92 -6.65
N LEU A 88 -5.03 6.19 -7.00
CA LEU A 88 -5.75 7.17 -6.20
C LEU A 88 -6.85 7.81 -7.03
N VAL A 89 -8.04 7.92 -6.45
CA VAL A 89 -9.14 8.71 -6.98
C VAL A 89 -9.57 9.68 -5.90
N ALA A 90 -9.53 10.98 -6.20
CA ALA A 90 -10.02 12.04 -5.33
C ALA A 90 -10.70 13.11 -6.18
N ASP A 91 -11.97 13.40 -5.86
CA ASP A 91 -12.82 14.27 -6.68
C ASP A 91 -12.85 13.83 -8.17
N LYS A 92 -12.26 14.61 -9.07
CA LYS A 92 -12.16 14.30 -10.52
C LYS A 92 -10.77 13.80 -10.94
N SER A 93 -9.82 13.80 -10.02
CA SER A 93 -8.43 13.46 -10.29
C SER A 93 -8.22 11.97 -10.12
N VAL A 94 -7.59 11.34 -11.11
CA VAL A 94 -7.10 9.96 -11.05
C VAL A 94 -5.59 9.99 -11.13
N CYS A 95 -4.93 9.49 -10.09
CA CYS A 95 -3.48 9.45 -9.97
C CYS A 95 -2.98 8.01 -9.82
N GLN A 96 -1.84 7.70 -10.42
CA GLN A 96 -1.23 6.38 -10.38
C GLN A 96 0.26 6.48 -10.10
N GLY A 97 0.83 5.46 -9.46
CA GLY A 97 2.25 5.41 -9.19
C GLY A 97 2.65 4.26 -8.28
N ASP A 98 3.57 4.52 -7.36
CA ASP A 98 4.24 3.49 -6.57
C ASP A 98 4.48 3.93 -5.13
N VAL A 99 4.58 2.96 -4.23
CA VAL A 99 5.19 3.14 -2.91
C VAL A 99 6.71 3.12 -3.08
N LYS A 100 7.39 4.21 -2.71
CA LYS A 100 8.85 4.34 -2.76
C LYS A 100 9.42 4.49 -1.37
N ASP A 101 10.61 3.93 -1.16
CA ASP A 101 11.39 4.20 0.05
C ASP A 101 12.16 5.50 -0.17
N MET A 102 11.97 6.47 0.72
CA MET A 102 12.72 7.73 0.73
C MET A 102 13.24 8.00 2.14
N GLY A 103 14.51 7.69 2.36
CA GLY A 103 15.14 7.88 3.67
C GLY A 103 14.79 6.81 4.70
N GLY A 104 14.40 5.61 4.27
CA GLY A 104 14.00 4.50 5.15
C GLY A 104 12.50 4.51 5.50
N GLU A 105 11.73 5.43 4.91
CA GLU A 105 10.29 5.55 5.12
C GLU A 105 9.55 5.39 3.79
N PRO A 106 8.43 4.64 3.75
CA PRO A 106 7.62 4.52 2.55
C PRO A 106 6.83 5.81 2.28
N MET A 107 6.77 6.21 1.02
CA MET A 107 6.00 7.35 0.52
C MET A 107 5.24 6.96 -0.74
N LEU A 108 4.09 7.60 -0.97
CA LEU A 108 3.31 7.46 -2.20
C LEU A 108 3.81 8.48 -3.24
N ALA A 109 4.39 7.99 -4.33
CA ALA A 109 4.85 8.83 -5.43
C ALA A 109 3.95 8.60 -6.65
N LEU A 110 3.06 9.55 -6.93
CA LEU A 110 1.99 9.45 -7.93
C LEU A 110 2.12 10.49 -9.04
N LYS A 111 1.45 10.20 -10.15
CA LYS A 111 1.20 11.14 -11.23
C LYS A 111 -0.28 11.16 -11.57
N CYS A 112 -0.87 12.35 -11.60
CA CYS A 112 -2.28 12.53 -11.93
C CYS A 112 -2.48 12.72 -13.43
N THR A 113 -3.53 12.09 -13.96
CA THR A 113 -3.87 12.08 -15.39
C THR A 113 -4.32 13.45 -15.90
N ASP A 114 -4.86 14.28 -15.02
CA ASP A 114 -5.26 15.67 -15.27
C ASP A 114 -4.10 16.67 -15.09
N GLY A 115 -2.90 16.21 -14.71
CA GLY A 115 -1.75 17.06 -14.43
C GLY A 115 -1.79 17.76 -13.06
N GLY A 116 -2.79 17.46 -12.22
CA GLY A 116 -2.88 17.99 -10.86
C GLY A 116 -1.70 17.54 -9.98
N THR A 117 -1.29 18.39 -9.05
CA THR A 117 -0.15 18.15 -8.15
C THR A 117 -0.53 18.03 -6.68
N GLU A 118 -1.82 18.12 -6.34
CA GLU A 118 -2.26 18.11 -4.95
C GLU A 118 -1.91 16.81 -4.21
N ARG A 119 -1.90 15.68 -4.93
CA ARG A 119 -1.66 14.33 -4.38
C ARG A 119 -0.60 13.55 -5.17
N THR A 120 0.51 14.19 -5.51
CA THR A 120 1.62 13.54 -6.26
C THR A 120 2.73 12.99 -5.37
N MET A 121 2.91 13.52 -4.17
CA MET A 121 3.87 13.02 -3.20
C MET A 121 3.22 13.00 -1.82
N GLY A 122 3.09 11.81 -1.22
CA GLY A 122 2.40 11.60 0.05
C GLY A 122 3.27 10.88 1.05
N ALA A 123 3.51 11.51 2.20
CA ALA A 123 4.16 10.89 3.36
C ALA A 123 3.13 10.10 4.17
N ILE A 124 3.51 8.89 4.60
CA ILE A 124 2.66 8.07 5.48
C ILE A 124 2.90 8.54 6.92
N ASP A 125 1.92 9.22 7.50
CA ASP A 125 2.01 9.65 8.91
C ASP A 125 1.75 8.47 9.86
N SER A 126 0.80 7.59 9.49
CA SER A 126 0.49 6.38 10.26
C SER A 126 -0.28 5.36 9.43
N VAL A 127 -0.06 4.08 9.77
CA VAL A 127 -0.87 2.95 9.29
C VAL A 127 -0.97 1.89 10.39
N ASP A 128 -2.18 1.47 10.72
CA ASP A 128 -2.46 0.49 11.79
C ASP A 128 -3.24 -0.74 11.30
N GLY A 129 -3.37 -0.90 9.97
CA GLY A 129 -4.13 -1.97 9.34
C GLY A 129 -5.63 -1.69 9.22
N SER A 130 -6.18 -0.74 9.98
CA SER A 130 -7.58 -0.29 9.87
C SER A 130 -7.71 1.16 9.40
N LYS A 131 -6.68 1.97 9.66
CA LYS A 131 -6.57 3.37 9.31
C LYS A 131 -5.25 3.63 8.58
N LEU A 132 -5.31 4.54 7.61
CA LEU A 132 -4.17 5.09 6.89
C LEU A 132 -4.26 6.62 6.93
N VAL A 133 -3.19 7.28 7.36
CA VAL A 133 -3.08 8.75 7.35
C VAL A 133 -1.94 9.15 6.42
N VAL A 134 -2.25 9.98 5.43
CA VAL A 134 -1.29 10.46 4.43
C VAL A 134 -1.29 11.98 4.40
N SER A 135 -0.11 12.58 4.53
CA SER A 135 0.09 14.02 4.29
C SER A 135 0.72 14.24 2.92
N TRP A 136 0.09 15.06 2.09
CA TRP A 136 0.55 15.34 0.73
C TRP A 136 1.32 16.66 0.65
N ASP A 137 2.36 16.72 -0.18
CA ASP A 137 3.13 17.95 -0.44
C ASP A 137 2.25 19.07 -1.01
N GLY A 138 1.15 18.72 -1.69
CA GLY A 138 0.15 19.66 -2.18
C GLY A 138 -0.75 20.27 -1.08
N GLY A 139 -0.55 19.90 0.19
CA GLY A 139 -1.23 20.46 1.37
C GLY A 139 -2.44 19.67 1.85
N ALA A 140 -2.93 18.70 1.08
CA ALA A 140 -4.01 17.82 1.51
C ALA A 140 -3.53 16.85 2.61
N LYS A 141 -4.42 16.51 3.55
CA LYS A 141 -4.19 15.45 4.55
C LYS A 141 -5.36 14.48 4.52
N ASP A 142 -5.11 13.25 4.10
CA ASP A 142 -6.13 12.22 3.99
C ASP A 142 -6.09 11.31 5.22
N THR A 143 -7.25 11.09 5.84
CA THR A 143 -7.45 10.08 6.88
C THR A 143 -8.46 9.06 6.37
N LEU A 144 -7.98 7.86 6.07
CA LEU A 144 -8.71 6.84 5.35
C LEU A 144 -8.89 5.59 6.21
N ALA A 145 -10.01 4.89 6.04
CA ALA A 145 -10.27 3.60 6.64
C ALA A 145 -10.07 2.49 5.61
N LYS A 146 -9.63 1.31 6.05
CA LYS A 146 -9.53 0.14 5.18
C LYS A 146 -10.93 -0.26 4.70
N ALA A 147 -11.07 -0.48 3.41
CA ALA A 147 -12.31 -0.93 2.81
C ALA A 147 -12.54 -2.41 3.15
N GLU A 148 -13.75 -2.71 3.61
CA GLU A 148 -14.19 -4.07 3.92
C GLU A 148 -15.27 -4.48 2.93
N ALA A 149 -15.16 -5.67 2.35
CA ALA A 149 -16.12 -6.15 1.38
C ALA A 149 -17.54 -6.19 2.00
N GLY A 150 -18.51 -5.58 1.31
CA GLY A 150 -19.91 -5.56 1.75
C GLY A 150 -20.21 -4.61 2.92
N LYS A 151 -19.24 -3.78 3.36
CA LYS A 151 -19.46 -2.78 4.40
C LYS A 151 -19.19 -1.38 3.86
N LEU A 152 -20.10 -0.46 4.14
CA LEU A 152 -19.87 0.95 3.92
C LEU A 152 -18.98 1.51 5.05
N PRO A 153 -17.94 2.29 4.72
CA PRO A 153 -17.14 2.98 5.72
C PRO A 153 -17.99 3.95 6.54
N SER A 154 -17.73 4.02 7.84
CA SER A 154 -18.38 4.99 8.73
C SER A 154 -18.11 6.42 8.27
N GLY A 155 -19.14 7.28 8.29
CA GLY A 155 -19.01 8.68 7.93
C GLY A 155 -19.10 8.98 6.43
N MET A 156 -19.35 7.99 5.57
CA MET A 156 -19.77 8.26 4.20
C MET A 156 -21.17 8.91 4.18
N PRO A 157 -21.48 9.73 3.15
CA PRO A 157 -22.83 10.20 2.93
C PRO A 157 -23.81 9.03 2.85
N SER A 158 -24.95 9.14 3.52
CA SER A 158 -26.01 8.16 3.40
C SER A 158 -26.44 8.06 1.94
N LEU A 159 -26.54 6.83 1.42
CA LEU A 159 -27.15 6.61 0.12
C LEU A 159 -28.59 7.13 0.17
N PRO A 160 -29.09 7.74 -0.92
CA PRO A 160 -30.53 7.99 -1.04
C PRO A 160 -31.28 6.66 -0.90
N ASP A 161 -32.46 6.72 -0.30
CA ASP A 161 -33.32 5.54 -0.18
C ASP A 161 -33.70 5.05 -1.59
N LEU A 162 -33.02 3.99 -2.03
CA LEU A 162 -33.32 3.29 -3.26
C LEU A 162 -34.45 2.32 -2.92
N GLY A 163 -35.68 2.83 -2.88
CA GLY A 163 -36.87 2.00 -2.64
C GLY A 163 -36.88 0.75 -3.52
N ASP A 164 -37.53 -0.32 -3.06
CA ASP A 164 -37.47 -1.71 -3.59
C ASP A 164 -36.97 -1.81 -5.04
N LEU A 165 -35.64 -1.90 -5.18
CA LEU A 165 -35.02 -2.20 -6.46
C LEU A 165 -35.49 -3.61 -6.86
N PRO A 166 -36.05 -3.79 -8.06
CA PRO A 166 -36.45 -5.11 -8.50
C PRO A 166 -35.24 -6.05 -8.43
N GLU A 167 -35.39 -7.13 -7.66
CA GLU A 167 -34.35 -8.14 -7.47
C GLU A 167 -33.88 -8.63 -8.84
N VAL A 168 -32.60 -8.39 -9.17
CA VAL A 168 -32.04 -8.84 -10.46
C VAL A 168 -31.96 -10.37 -10.40
N PRO A 169 -32.63 -11.11 -11.31
CA PRO A 169 -32.56 -12.56 -11.32
C PRO A 169 -31.10 -13.01 -11.44
N ALA A 170 -30.65 -13.89 -10.55
CA ALA A 170 -29.34 -14.49 -10.64
C ALA A 170 -29.19 -15.27 -11.97
N PRO A 171 -28.02 -15.25 -12.62
CA PRO A 171 -27.76 -15.94 -13.88
C PRO A 171 -27.79 -17.46 -13.75
#